data_AF-A0A3B9Y8U0-F1
#
_entry.id   AF-A0A3B9Y8U0-F1
#
_cell.length_a   1.000
_cell.length_b   1.000
_cell.length_c   1.000
_cell.angle_alpha   90.00
_cell.angle_beta   90.00
_cell.angle_gamma   90.00
#
_symmetry.space_group_name_H-M   'P 1'
#
loop_
_entity.id
_entity.type
_entity.pdbx_description
1 polymer ?
#
loop_
_entity_poly.entity_id
_entity_poly.type
_entity_poly.pdbx_seq_one_letter_code
_entity_poly.pdbx_strand_id
1 'polypeptide(L)'
;MVSTFLPLSISMPPANNAIIAQISTTVTGHVVLDKRPGEAFKPVMLSSMHISSTRWDTQAAFIGTQTFALPQNGWIIQPPIVAQNFGLQGGTSAWKTNAPTIEVTLNQGRQITGWVTPSIDPNNDNVGYWCATSKVLPSWSFSVKAEAGQNLLFSPSAV
;
A
#
# COMPACT_ATOMS: atom_id res chain seq x y z
N MET A 1 -0.55 17.28 -22.11
CA MET A 1 -1.60 16.30 -21.77
C MET A 1 -0.89 15.00 -21.45
N VAL A 2 -1.08 14.45 -20.24
CA VAL A 2 -0.56 13.12 -19.88
C VAL A 2 -1.69 12.13 -20.11
N SER A 3 -1.45 11.11 -20.92
CA SER A 3 -2.40 10.02 -21.11
C SER A 3 -1.90 8.81 -20.34
N THR A 4 -2.78 8.21 -19.52
CA THR A 4 -2.49 7.00 -18.76
C THR A 4 -3.35 5.86 -19.29
N PHE A 5 -2.73 4.70 -19.51
CA PHE A 5 -3.43 3.45 -19.76
C PHE A 5 -3.11 2.49 -18.62
N LEU A 6 -4.12 2.11 -17.85
CA LEU A 6 -4.05 1.27 -16.66
C LEU A 6 -4.79 -0.05 -16.92
N PRO A 7 -4.17 -1.03 -17.59
CA PRO A 7 -4.71 -2.38 -17.64
C PRO A 7 -4.66 -2.99 -16.23
N LEU A 8 -5.85 -3.24 -15.67
CA LEU A 8 -6.04 -4.08 -14.49
C LEU A 8 -6.39 -5.49 -14.98
N SER A 9 -5.55 -6.46 -14.64
CA SER A 9 -5.86 -7.88 -14.87
C SER A 9 -5.99 -8.61 -13.54
N ILE A 10 -7.13 -9.26 -13.33
CA ILE A 10 -7.30 -10.21 -12.22
C ILE A 10 -6.75 -11.54 -12.72
N SER A 11 -5.53 -11.87 -12.31
CA SER A 11 -4.75 -12.94 -12.95
C SER A 11 -5.01 -14.32 -12.37
N MET A 12 -5.73 -14.44 -11.25
CA MET A 12 -5.97 -15.72 -10.59
C MET A 12 -7.38 -15.76 -10.01
N PRO A 13 -8.12 -16.88 -10.16
CA PRO A 13 -9.35 -17.10 -9.41
C PRO A 13 -9.03 -17.05 -7.90
N PRO A 14 -10.02 -16.69 -7.04
CA PRO A 14 -9.83 -16.75 -5.60
C PRO A 14 -9.36 -18.15 -5.21
N ALA A 15 -8.11 -18.26 -4.81
CA ALA A 15 -7.50 -19.49 -4.33
C ALA A 15 -6.83 -19.17 -3.01
N ASN A 16 -6.89 -20.11 -2.06
CA ASN A 16 -6.26 -19.96 -0.73
C ASN A 16 -6.73 -18.72 0.06
N ASN A 17 -8.01 -18.32 -0.06
CA ASN A 17 -8.58 -17.13 0.58
C ASN A 17 -7.88 -15.81 0.20
N ALA A 18 -7.29 -15.76 -1.00
CA ALA A 18 -6.62 -14.58 -1.53
C ALA A 18 -7.24 -14.12 -2.86
N ILE A 19 -7.26 -12.81 -3.06
CA ILE A 19 -7.46 -12.19 -4.38
C ILE A 19 -6.14 -11.57 -4.80
N ILE A 20 -5.65 -11.92 -5.99
CA ILE A 20 -4.42 -11.37 -6.56
C ILE A 20 -4.77 -10.65 -7.87
N ALA A 21 -4.40 -9.37 -7.93
CA ALA A 21 -4.46 -8.56 -9.12
C ALA A 21 -3.05 -8.25 -9.61
N GLN A 22 -2.84 -8.31 -10.92
CA GLN A 22 -1.64 -7.84 -11.58
C GLN A 22 -1.97 -6.53 -12.29
N ILE A 23 -1.24 -5.49 -11.91
CA ILE A 23 -1.42 -4.13 -12.42
C ILE A 23 -0.22 -3.83 -13.30
N SER A 24 -0.48 -3.35 -14.50
CA SER A 24 0.54 -2.76 -15.35
C SER A 24 0.06 -1.39 -15.80
N THR A 25 1.00 -0.49 -16.08
CA THR A 25 0.68 0.88 -16.48
C THR A 25 1.72 1.38 -17.46
N THR A 26 1.26 2.11 -18.47
CA THR A 26 2.10 2.87 -19.38
C THR A 26 1.57 4.29 -19.43
N VAL A 27 2.49 5.26 -19.38
CA VAL A 27 2.15 6.68 -19.44
C VAL A 27 3.00 7.37 -20.49
N THR A 28 2.42 8.36 -21.15
CA THR A 28 3.14 9.22 -22.10
C THR A 28 2.99 10.68 -21.69
N GLY A 29 4.03 11.46 -21.97
CA GLY A 29 4.08 12.88 -21.63
C GLY A 29 5.32 13.24 -20.81
N HIS A 30 5.46 14.53 -20.53
CA HIS A 30 6.56 15.09 -19.75
C HIS A 30 6.02 15.95 -18.63
N VAL A 31 6.54 15.76 -17.42
CA VAL A 31 6.22 16.58 -16.25
C VAL A 31 7.49 16.75 -15.42
N VAL A 32 7.68 17.95 -14.88
CA VAL A 32 8.76 18.24 -13.94
C VAL A 32 8.24 17.93 -12.54
N LEU A 33 8.92 17.01 -11.85
CA LEU A 33 8.61 16.70 -10.46
C LEU A 33 9.23 17.73 -9.51
N ASP A 34 8.54 18.02 -8.42
CA ASP A 34 9.08 18.82 -7.33
C ASP A 34 10.07 18.00 -6.47
N LYS A 35 10.77 18.69 -5.55
CA LYS A 35 11.80 18.09 -4.69
C LYS A 35 11.21 17.60 -3.37
N ARG A 36 10.38 16.56 -3.42
CA ARG A 36 9.88 15.85 -2.24
C ARG A 36 10.30 14.37 -2.25
N PRO A 37 11.44 14.03 -1.62
CA PRO A 37 11.90 12.65 -1.53
C PRO A 37 10.81 11.75 -0.94
N GLY A 38 10.55 10.61 -1.59
CA GLY A 38 9.49 9.71 -1.16
C GLY A 38 8.06 10.15 -1.48
N GLU A 39 7.81 11.30 -2.13
CA GLU A 39 6.43 11.76 -2.40
C GLU A 39 6.16 12.28 -3.80
N ALA A 40 7.18 12.72 -4.54
CA ALA A 40 7.00 13.45 -5.78
C ALA A 40 6.25 12.67 -6.88
N PHE A 41 6.45 11.35 -6.96
CA PHE A 41 5.67 10.45 -7.82
C PHE A 41 5.40 9.14 -7.08
N LYS A 42 4.13 8.73 -7.04
CA LYS A 42 3.65 7.56 -6.28
C LYS A 42 3.07 6.52 -7.24
N PRO A 43 3.85 5.53 -7.71
CA PRO A 43 3.36 4.50 -8.64
C PRO A 43 2.16 3.70 -8.11
N VAL A 44 2.08 3.55 -6.79
CA VAL A 44 0.95 2.91 -6.09
C VAL A 44 0.85 3.46 -4.67
N MET A 45 -0.39 3.69 -4.23
CA MET A 45 -0.75 4.16 -2.89
C MET A 45 -1.91 3.33 -2.37
N LEU A 46 -1.77 2.86 -1.14
CA LEU A 46 -2.84 2.30 -0.33
C LEU A 46 -3.43 3.41 0.53
N SER A 47 -4.75 3.39 0.64
CA SER A 47 -5.57 4.32 1.42
C SER A 47 -6.45 3.51 2.36
N SER A 48 -6.56 3.92 3.62
CA SER A 48 -7.37 3.21 4.62
C SER A 48 -7.68 4.10 5.82
N MET A 49 -8.42 3.56 6.80
CA MET A 49 -8.85 4.25 8.00
C MET A 49 -8.24 3.61 9.27
N HIS A 50 -7.73 4.44 10.17
CA HIS A 50 -7.34 4.10 11.55
C HIS A 50 -7.54 5.31 12.47
N ILE A 51 -8.61 5.27 13.28
CA ILE A 51 -8.98 6.34 14.23
C ILE A 51 -8.44 6.05 15.63
N SER A 52 -8.51 4.80 16.08
CA SER A 52 -8.07 4.35 17.40
C SER A 52 -7.71 2.87 17.37
N SER A 53 -7.22 2.31 18.47
CA SER A 53 -6.92 0.86 18.58
C SER A 53 -8.12 -0.06 18.39
N THR A 54 -9.35 0.44 18.51
CA THR A 54 -10.59 -0.33 18.36
C THR A 54 -11.43 0.08 17.15
N ARG A 55 -11.09 1.19 16.48
CA ARG A 55 -11.85 1.74 15.35
C ARG A 55 -10.94 1.96 14.15
N TRP A 56 -10.88 0.96 13.27
CA TRP A 56 -9.99 0.94 12.11
C TRP A 56 -10.43 -0.05 11.04
N ASP A 57 -9.97 0.22 9.82
CA ASP A 57 -9.93 -0.68 8.66
C ASP A 57 -8.56 -1.35 8.51
N THR A 58 -7.48 -0.66 8.89
CA THR A 58 -6.12 -1.20 8.99
C THR A 58 -5.55 -0.94 10.37
N GLN A 59 -4.86 -1.90 10.98
CA GLN A 59 -4.26 -1.73 12.32
C GLN A 59 -2.80 -1.29 12.28
N ALA A 60 -2.10 -1.59 11.17
CA ALA A 60 -0.67 -1.34 11.04
C ALA A 60 -0.24 -1.25 9.57
N ALA A 61 0.90 -0.63 9.33
CA ALA A 61 1.62 -0.73 8.06
C ALA A 61 2.73 -1.77 8.19
N PHE A 62 3.19 -2.34 7.08
CA PHE A 62 4.33 -3.26 7.09
C PHE A 62 5.22 -3.12 5.84
N ILE A 63 6.48 -3.58 5.97
CA ILE A 63 7.45 -3.80 4.90
C ILE A 63 8.06 -5.18 5.11
N GLY A 64 7.84 -6.11 4.18
CA GLY A 64 8.22 -7.51 4.37
C GLY A 64 7.68 -8.06 5.69
N THR A 65 8.57 -8.45 6.60
CA THR A 65 8.23 -8.99 7.92
C THR A 65 8.17 -7.93 9.03
N GLN A 66 8.54 -6.68 8.75
CA GLN A 66 8.59 -5.61 9.73
C GLN A 66 7.28 -4.82 9.76
N THR A 67 6.67 -4.71 10.94
CA THR A 67 5.45 -3.93 11.18
C THR A 67 5.76 -2.55 11.76
N PHE A 68 4.98 -1.56 11.37
CA PHE A 68 5.05 -0.18 11.82
C PHE A 68 3.69 0.25 12.39
N ALA A 69 3.71 0.77 13.62
CA ALA A 69 2.52 1.33 14.24
C ALA A 69 2.07 2.59 13.50
N LEU A 70 0.76 2.79 13.39
CA LEU A 70 0.19 3.99 12.80
C LEU A 70 0.16 5.11 13.86
N PRO A 71 0.86 6.24 13.62
CA PRO A 71 0.82 7.36 14.55
C PRO A 71 -0.57 8.03 14.51
N GLN A 72 -0.89 8.83 15.53
CA GLN A 72 -2.12 9.64 15.53
C GLN A 72 -2.10 10.73 14.44
N ASN A 73 -0.91 11.21 14.07
CA ASN A 73 -0.65 12.19 13.03
C ASN A 73 0.79 12.00 12.52
N GLY A 74 1.00 12.20 11.23
CA GLY A 74 2.32 12.41 10.65
C GLY A 74 2.88 11.18 9.96
N TRP A 75 4.20 11.14 9.84
CA TRP A 75 4.90 10.10 9.11
C TRP A 75 4.76 8.72 9.77
N ILE A 76 4.37 7.72 8.98
CA ILE A 76 4.44 6.31 9.37
C ILE A 76 5.91 5.85 9.35
N ILE A 77 6.66 6.23 8.30
CA ILE A 77 8.08 5.89 8.10
C ILE A 77 8.82 7.11 7.58
N GLN A 78 9.79 7.62 8.33
CA GLN A 78 10.67 8.72 7.92
C GLN A 78 12.06 8.54 8.56
N PRO A 79 13.16 8.49 7.78
CA PRO A 79 13.24 8.58 6.31
C PRO A 79 12.61 7.38 5.58
N PRO A 80 12.25 7.48 4.28
CA PRO A 80 11.66 6.37 3.54
C PRO A 80 12.60 5.16 3.43
N ILE A 81 12.04 3.96 3.44
CA ILE A 81 12.80 2.70 3.35
C ILE A 81 12.69 2.14 1.92
N VAL A 82 13.79 1.66 1.35
CA VAL A 82 13.74 1.02 0.02
C VAL A 82 13.37 -0.46 0.16
N ALA A 83 12.25 -0.86 -0.44
CA ALA A 83 11.78 -2.25 -0.43
C ALA A 83 10.92 -2.61 -1.64
N GLN A 84 10.64 -3.90 -1.82
CA GLN A 84 9.76 -4.43 -2.87
C GLN A 84 8.37 -4.81 -2.35
N ASN A 85 8.25 -5.16 -1.07
CA ASN A 85 7.00 -5.65 -0.47
C ASN A 85 6.58 -4.73 0.66
N PHE A 86 5.37 -4.19 0.59
CA PHE A 86 4.79 -3.34 1.62
C PHE A 86 3.27 -3.47 1.63
N GLY A 87 2.64 -3.12 2.76
CA GLY A 87 1.19 -3.22 2.83
C GLY A 87 0.56 -2.65 4.08
N LEU A 88 -0.76 -2.82 4.16
CA LEU A 88 -1.61 -2.45 5.28
C LEU A 88 -2.24 -3.71 5.87
N GLN A 89 -2.08 -3.91 7.17
CA GLN A 89 -2.54 -5.10 7.88
C GLN A 89 -3.98 -4.90 8.37
N GLY A 90 -4.90 -5.72 7.85
CA GLY A 90 -6.30 -5.75 8.27
C GLY A 90 -6.53 -6.63 9.49
N GLY A 91 -7.78 -7.00 9.73
CA GLY A 91 -8.22 -7.82 10.87
C GLY A 91 -9.61 -7.42 11.35
N THR A 92 -9.90 -7.65 12.62
CA THR A 92 -11.19 -7.31 13.21
C THR A 92 -11.03 -6.22 14.26
N SER A 93 -11.82 -5.17 14.13
CA SER A 93 -11.98 -4.07 15.07
C SER A 93 -13.43 -3.98 15.54
N ALA A 94 -13.74 -3.08 16.47
CA ALA A 94 -15.12 -2.81 16.87
C ALA A 94 -15.94 -2.15 15.73
N TRP A 95 -15.27 -1.59 14.72
CA TRP A 95 -15.88 -0.95 13.56
C TRP A 95 -16.09 -1.92 12.39
N LYS A 96 -15.09 -2.76 12.10
CA LYS A 96 -15.09 -3.61 10.91
C LYS A 96 -14.59 -5.00 11.26
N THR A 97 -15.37 -6.00 10.86
CA THR A 97 -15.01 -7.41 11.01
C THR A 97 -14.30 -7.89 9.75
N ASN A 98 -13.21 -8.64 9.91
CA ASN A 98 -12.46 -9.28 8.82
C ASN A 98 -12.01 -8.32 7.70
N ALA A 99 -11.53 -7.12 8.06
CA ALA A 99 -10.85 -6.25 7.10
C ALA A 99 -9.65 -7.00 6.49
N PRO A 100 -9.47 -6.94 5.16
CA PRO A 100 -8.41 -7.68 4.49
C PRO A 100 -7.04 -7.07 4.78
N THR A 101 -6.01 -7.92 4.82
CA THR A 101 -4.63 -7.48 4.69
C THR A 101 -4.31 -7.30 3.22
N ILE A 102 -3.77 -6.13 2.88
CA ILE A 102 -3.40 -5.78 1.51
C ILE A 102 -1.88 -5.68 1.41
N GLU A 103 -1.28 -6.50 0.55
CA GLU A 103 0.14 -6.46 0.22
C GLU A 103 0.34 -6.02 -1.24
N VAL A 104 1.31 -5.13 -1.45
CA VAL A 104 1.82 -4.75 -2.76
C VAL A 104 3.19 -5.36 -2.96
N THR A 105 3.38 -6.08 -4.06
CA THR A 105 4.71 -6.55 -4.50
C THR A 105 5.14 -5.82 -5.76
N LEU A 106 6.25 -5.08 -5.65
CA LEU A 106 6.85 -4.29 -6.72
C LEU A 106 7.88 -5.11 -7.48
N ASN A 107 8.02 -4.86 -8.78
CA ASN A 107 9.04 -5.49 -9.61
C ASN A 107 10.49 -5.08 -9.27
N GLN A 108 10.67 -3.96 -8.57
CA GLN A 108 11.97 -3.43 -8.14
C GLN A 108 11.81 -2.64 -6.84
N GLY A 109 12.90 -2.50 -6.08
CA GLY A 109 12.90 -1.73 -4.84
C GLY A 109 12.52 -0.26 -5.07
N ARG A 110 11.64 0.27 -4.23
CA ARG A 110 11.22 1.68 -4.26
C ARG A 110 11.15 2.25 -2.85
N GLN A 111 11.19 3.58 -2.74
CA GLN A 111 11.07 4.27 -1.45
C GLN A 111 9.64 4.09 -0.93
N ILE A 112 9.49 3.49 0.24
CA ILE A 112 8.22 3.27 0.93
C ILE A 112 8.11 4.24 2.10
N THR A 113 6.99 4.94 2.19
CA THR A 113 6.65 5.84 3.29
C THR A 113 5.13 5.97 3.39
N GLY A 114 4.66 6.75 4.34
CA GLY A 114 3.25 7.07 4.48
C GLY A 114 2.98 8.15 5.50
N TRP A 115 1.74 8.59 5.51
CA TRP A 115 1.27 9.69 6.34
C TRP A 115 -0.09 9.38 6.94
N VAL A 116 -0.29 9.75 8.20
CA VAL A 116 -1.59 9.75 8.86
C VAL A 116 -2.06 11.18 9.02
N THR A 117 -3.20 11.50 8.43
CA THR A 117 -3.94 12.74 8.71
C THR A 117 -4.92 12.44 9.84
N PRO A 118 -5.01 13.25 10.91
CA PRO A 118 -6.01 13.02 11.94
C PRO A 118 -7.43 13.07 11.39
N SER A 119 -8.26 12.11 11.77
CA SER A 119 -9.70 12.10 11.49
C SER A 119 -10.43 11.40 12.63
N ILE A 120 -11.69 11.78 12.82
CA ILE A 120 -12.65 11.08 13.71
C ILE A 120 -13.83 10.48 12.92
N ASP A 121 -13.92 10.79 11.62
CA ASP A 121 -14.93 10.25 10.73
C ASP A 121 -14.42 8.90 10.16
N PRO A 122 -15.12 7.79 10.42
CA PRO A 122 -14.72 6.47 9.95
C PRO A 122 -14.87 6.28 8.43
N ASN A 123 -15.55 7.19 7.74
CA ASN A 123 -15.65 7.16 6.28
C ASN A 123 -14.49 7.90 5.61
N ASN A 124 -13.62 8.56 6.39
CA ASN A 124 -12.42 9.20 5.88
C ASN A 124 -11.25 8.22 5.96
N ASP A 125 -10.67 7.93 4.79
CA ASP A 125 -9.37 7.31 4.73
C ASP A 125 -8.31 8.31 5.20
N ASN A 126 -7.84 8.10 6.43
CA ASN A 126 -6.94 9.00 7.11
C ASN A 126 -5.50 8.46 7.11
N VAL A 127 -5.28 7.25 6.60
CA VAL A 127 -3.99 6.58 6.42
C VAL A 127 -3.64 6.52 4.95
N GLY A 128 -2.54 7.14 4.56
CA GLY A 128 -1.93 6.97 3.25
C GLY A 128 -0.59 6.24 3.35
N TYR A 129 -0.39 5.19 2.55
CA TYR A 129 0.85 4.41 2.56
C TYR A 129 1.24 4.03 1.13
N TRP A 130 2.44 4.37 0.68
CA TRP A 130 2.78 4.33 -0.74
C TRP A 130 4.24 3.98 -1.01
N CYS A 131 4.50 3.57 -2.26
CA CYS A 131 5.83 3.59 -2.82
C CYS A 131 6.03 4.86 -3.66
N ALA A 132 7.27 5.30 -3.80
CA ALA A 132 7.61 6.50 -4.54
C ALA A 132 8.89 6.38 -5.35
N THR A 133 9.01 7.26 -6.34
CA THR A 133 10.20 7.46 -7.16
C THR A 133 10.51 8.95 -7.32
N SER A 134 11.76 9.27 -7.60
CA SER A 134 12.22 10.64 -7.89
C SER A 134 12.04 11.06 -9.36
N LYS A 135 11.48 10.19 -10.19
CA LYS A 135 11.24 10.39 -11.62
C LYS A 135 9.92 9.74 -12.00
N VAL A 136 9.19 10.34 -12.95
CA VAL A 136 8.02 9.69 -13.56
C VAL A 136 8.49 8.47 -14.34
N LEU A 137 7.85 7.34 -14.09
CA LEU A 137 8.12 6.10 -14.78
C LEU A 137 7.33 6.08 -16.08
N PRO A 138 7.95 5.82 -17.25
CA PRO A 138 7.20 5.66 -18.50
C PRO A 138 6.30 4.42 -18.48
N SER A 139 6.67 3.41 -17.68
CA SER A 139 5.88 2.22 -17.41
C SER A 139 6.24 1.59 -16.08
N TRP A 140 5.29 0.91 -15.43
CA TRP A 140 5.53 0.12 -14.23
C TRP A 140 4.47 -0.98 -14.07
N SER A 141 4.80 -1.97 -13.24
CA SER A 141 3.90 -3.04 -12.86
C SER A 141 4.15 -3.48 -11.42
N PHE A 142 3.10 -4.03 -10.81
CA PHE A 142 3.11 -4.59 -9.46
C PHE A 142 1.94 -5.55 -9.30
N SER A 143 2.01 -6.41 -8.29
CA SER A 143 0.86 -7.19 -7.86
C SER A 143 0.27 -6.60 -6.58
N VAL A 144 -1.04 -6.78 -6.42
CA VAL A 144 -1.76 -6.53 -5.16
C VAL A 144 -2.39 -7.84 -4.73
N LYS A 145 -2.13 -8.23 -3.49
CA LYS A 145 -2.70 -9.41 -2.85
C LYS A 145 -3.57 -8.97 -1.69
N ALA A 146 -4.83 -9.39 -1.68
CA ALA A 146 -5.76 -9.20 -0.58
C ALA A 146 -6.05 -10.54 0.08
N GLU A 147 -5.85 -10.65 1.38
CA GLU A 147 -6.08 -11.87 2.17
C GLU A 147 -6.90 -11.61 3.43
N ALA A 148 -7.58 -12.64 3.93
CA ALA A 148 -8.35 -12.55 5.14
C ALA A 148 -7.47 -12.32 6.38
N GLY A 149 -7.64 -11.16 7.04
CA GLY A 149 -7.12 -10.87 8.39
C GLY A 149 -5.60 -11.02 8.58
N GLN A 150 -5.18 -11.24 9.85
CA GLN A 150 -3.76 -11.32 10.26
C GLN A 150 -2.99 -12.55 9.71
N ASN A 151 -3.49 -13.24 8.69
CA ASN A 151 -2.88 -14.46 8.16
C ASN A 151 -1.56 -14.26 7.37
N LEU A 152 -0.93 -13.08 7.42
CA LEU A 152 0.51 -12.95 7.14
C LEU A 152 1.34 -13.41 8.36
N LEU A 153 1.00 -14.57 8.92
CA LEU A 153 1.98 -15.38 9.63
C LEU A 153 2.65 -16.26 8.58
N PHE A 154 3.70 -15.71 7.99
CA PHE A 154 4.84 -16.40 7.40
C PHE A 154 4.52 -17.77 6.77
N SER A 155 4.19 -17.78 5.48
CA SER A 155 4.52 -18.97 4.69
C SER A 155 6.05 -18.96 4.54
N PRO A 156 6.82 -19.89 5.15
CA PRO A 156 8.20 -20.06 4.73
C PRO A 156 8.16 -20.46 3.26
N SER A 157 8.97 -19.80 2.44
CA SER A 157 9.26 -20.27 1.09
C SER A 157 9.54 -21.77 1.17
N ALA A 158 8.74 -22.58 0.50
CA ALA A 158 9.08 -23.97 0.28
C ALA A 158 10.44 -23.99 -0.42
N VAL A 159 11.43 -24.55 0.27
CA VAL A 159 12.70 -24.99 -0.34
C VAL A 159 12.40 -26.21 -1.19
#